data_AF-A0AAW6S1M9-F1
#
_entry.id   AF-A0AAW6S1M9-F1
#
_cell.length_a   1.000
_cell.length_b   1.000
_cell.length_c   1.000
_cell.angle_alpha   90.00
_cell.angle_beta   90.00
_cell.angle_gamma   90.00
#
_symmetry.space_group_name_H-M   'P 1'
#
loop_
_entity.id
_entity.type
_entity.pdbx_description
1 polymer ?
#
loop_
_entity_poly.entity_id
_entity_poly.type
_entity_poly.pdbx_seq_one_letter_code
_entity_poly.pdbx_strand_id
1 'polypeptide(L)'
;MLLFISWLFALVGSELLLLQINSVSIIMPLLYLSMGIMYLYQKNKIRNMLWLDANLKKTRILNLKVLFVAALSIMLSIVAHINFAINSLLIMQWLKA
;
A
#
# COMPACT_ATOMS: atom_id res chain seq x y z
N MET A 1 -5.07 -15.34 2.03
CA MET A 1 -4.41 -15.13 3.32
C MET A 1 -3.11 -14.36 3.15
N LEU A 2 -2.13 -14.86 2.38
CA LEU A 2 -0.84 -14.18 2.13
C LEU A 2 -0.97 -12.71 1.72
N LEU A 3 -1.80 -12.40 0.72
CA LEU A 3 -2.02 -11.02 0.26
C LEU A 3 -2.52 -10.05 1.34
N PHE A 4 -3.37 -10.54 2.26
CA PHE A 4 -3.88 -9.75 3.36
C PHE A 4 -2.80 -9.52 4.42
N ILE A 5 -1.99 -10.55 4.68
CA ILE A 5 -0.84 -10.47 5.58
C ILE A 5 0.19 -9.47 5.03
N SER A 6 0.56 -9.56 3.74
CA SER A 6 1.49 -8.61 3.10
C SER A 6 0.98 -7.17 3.17
N TRP A 7 -0.32 -6.96 3.02
CA TRP A 7 -0.93 -5.63 3.16
C TRP A 7 -0.84 -5.10 4.60
N LEU A 8 -1.11 -5.94 5.61
CA LEU A 8 -0.94 -5.55 7.02
C LEU A 8 0.52 -5.21 7.36
N PHE A 9 1.48 -6.00 6.87
CA PHE A 9 2.90 -5.70 7.03
C PHE A 9 3.29 -4.38 6.36
N ALA A 10 2.77 -4.11 5.16
CA ALA A 10 3.04 -2.84 4.47
C ALA A 10 2.49 -1.64 5.25
N LEU A 11 1.28 -1.77 5.81
CA LEU A 11 0.67 -0.74 6.64
C LEU A 11 1.51 -0.47 7.91
N VAL A 12 1.75 -1.50 8.72
CA VAL A 12 2.51 -1.36 9.98
C VAL A 12 3.95 -0.92 9.71
N GLY A 13 4.60 -1.49 8.69
CA GLY A 13 5.95 -1.12 8.31
C GLY A 13 6.05 0.34 7.85
N SER A 14 5.04 0.85 7.14
CA SER A 14 5.02 2.26 6.72
C SER A 14 4.89 3.23 7.89
N GLU A 15 4.09 2.88 8.91
CA GLU A 15 3.97 3.70 10.12
C GLU A 15 5.26 3.72 10.93
N LEU A 16 5.92 2.57 11.10
CA LEU A 16 7.21 2.51 11.77
C LEU A 16 8.28 3.35 11.06
N LEU A 17 8.29 3.33 9.72
CA LEU A 17 9.24 4.13 8.92
C LEU A 17 8.96 5.63 8.98
N LEU A 18 7.72 6.05 9.25
CA LEU A 18 7.32 7.45 9.25
C LEU A 18 7.02 7.99 10.64
N LEU A 19 7.36 7.25 11.69
CA LEU A 19 7.02 7.57 13.08
C LEU A 19 7.59 8.93 13.53
N GLN A 20 8.70 9.38 12.93
CA GLN A 20 9.30 10.69 13.18
C GLN A 20 8.53 11.85 12.52
N ILE A 21 7.52 11.56 11.70
CA ILE A 21 6.82 12.51 10.83
C ILE A 21 5.31 12.42 11.12
N ASN A 22 4.89 13.08 12.21
CA ASN A 22 3.51 13.02 12.73
C ASN A 22 2.41 13.27 11.69
N SER A 23 2.62 14.17 10.74
CA SER A 23 1.60 14.51 9.72
C SER A 23 1.45 13.41 8.66
N VAL A 24 2.53 12.72 8.28
CA VAL A 24 2.50 11.63 7.29
C VAL A 24 2.02 10.32 7.93
N SER A 25 2.26 10.16 9.24
CA SER A 25 1.76 9.05 10.06
C SER A 25 0.23 8.89 10.03
N ILE A 26 -0.55 9.95 9.82
CA ILE A 26 -2.02 9.85 9.77
C ILE A 26 -2.53 9.58 8.34
N ILE A 27 -1.88 10.16 7.33
CA ILE A 27 -2.34 10.08 5.93
C ILE A 27 -2.03 8.71 5.32
N MET A 28 -0.86 8.12 5.61
CA MET A 28 -0.46 6.85 5.01
C MET A 28 -1.37 5.67 5.40
N PRO A 29 -1.76 5.51 6.67
CA PRO A 29 -2.68 4.45 7.08
C PRO A 29 -4.03 4.55 6.37
N LEU A 30 -4.58 5.77 6.24
CA LEU A 30 -5.81 6.03 5.49
C LEU A 30 -5.68 5.59 4.03
N LEU A 31 -4.56 5.90 3.38
CA LEU A 31 -4.30 5.50 1.99
C LEU A 31 -4.20 3.97 1.85
N TYR A 32 -3.43 3.28 2.73
CA TYR A 32 -3.35 1.82 2.73
C TYR A 32 -4.72 1.17 2.98
N LEU A 33 -5.52 1.75 3.86
CA LEU A 33 -6.87 1.27 4.19
C LEU A 33 -7.83 1.45 3.01
N SER A 34 -7.78 2.59 2.34
CA SER A 34 -8.56 2.85 1.12
C SER A 34 -8.22 1.88 -0.01
N MET A 35 -6.93 1.55 -0.21
CA MET A 35 -6.49 0.54 -1.17
C MET A 35 -7.05 -0.84 -0.84
N GLY A 36 -7.00 -1.24 0.43
CA GLY A 36 -7.54 -2.51 0.91
C GLY A 36 -9.05 -2.63 0.63
N ILE A 37 -9.81 -1.59 0.97
CA ILE A 37 -11.25 -1.52 0.71
C ILE A 37 -11.54 -1.59 -0.80
N MET A 38 -10.83 -0.80 -1.62
CA MET A 38 -11.03 -0.79 -3.07
C MET A 38 -10.75 -2.16 -3.69
N TYR A 39 -9.69 -2.84 -3.25
CA TYR A 39 -9.38 -4.21 -3.69
C TYR A 39 -10.50 -5.19 -3.34
N LEU A 40 -11.00 -5.16 -2.09
CA LEU A 40 -12.10 -6.02 -1.65
C LEU A 40 -13.39 -5.74 -2.43
N TYR A 41 -13.71 -4.47 -2.65
CA TYR A 41 -14.86 -4.03 -3.44
C TYR A 41 -14.80 -4.57 -4.87
N GLN A 42 -13.68 -4.36 -5.56
CA GLN A 42 -13.50 -4.84 -6.94
C GLN A 42 -13.52 -6.37 -7.03
N LYS A 43 -12.90 -7.05 -6.07
CA LYS A 43 -12.92 -8.52 -5.98
C LYS A 43 -14.36 -9.03 -5.83
N ASN A 44 -15.16 -8.41 -4.95
CA ASN A 44 -16.56 -8.80 -4.76
C ASN A 44 -17.40 -8.51 -6.01
N LYS A 45 -17.17 -7.36 -6.66
CA LYS A 45 -17.81 -7.00 -7.93
C LYS A 45 -17.55 -8.05 -9.02
N ILE A 46 -16.30 -8.48 -9.20
CA ILE A 46 -15.96 -9.53 -10.21
C ILE A 46 -16.64 -10.86 -9.87
N ARG A 47 -16.66 -11.25 -8.59
CA ARG A 47 -17.30 -12.50 -8.15
C ARG A 47 -18.79 -12.54 -8.52
N ASN A 48 -19.49 -11.43 -8.30
CA ASN A 48 -20.94 -11.32 -8.46
C ASN A 48 -21.40 -11.11 -9.92
N MET A 49 -20.49 -10.98 -10.90
CA MET A 49 -20.86 -10.87 -12.32
C MET A 49 -21.35 -12.21 -12.87
N LEU A 50 -22.66 -12.46 -12.91
CA LEU A 50 -23.23 -13.74 -13.37
C LEU A 50 -22.91 -14.07 -14.85
N TRP A 51 -22.86 -13.03 -15.68
CA TRP A 51 -22.58 -13.07 -17.13
C TRP A 51 -21.12 -13.37 -17.52
N LEU A 52 -20.21 -13.48 -16.55
CA LEU A 52 -18.78 -13.66 -16.83
C LEU A 52 -18.39 -15.14 -16.61
N ASP A 53 -17.71 -15.74 -17.59
CA ASP A 53 -17.17 -17.09 -17.48
C ASP A 53 -16.24 -17.25 -16.27
N ALA A 54 -16.22 -18.44 -15.68
CA ALA A 54 -15.38 -18.76 -14.53
C ALA A 54 -13.88 -18.51 -14.81
N ASN A 55 -13.40 -18.82 -16.02
CA ASN A 55 -12.02 -18.57 -16.43
C ASN A 55 -11.71 -17.07 -16.52
N LEU A 56 -12.61 -16.28 -17.11
CA LEU A 56 -12.46 -14.82 -17.18
C LEU A 56 -12.50 -14.18 -15.79
N LYS A 57 -13.35 -14.66 -14.89
CA LYS A 57 -13.37 -14.23 -13.47
C LYS A 57 -12.03 -14.51 -12.80
N LYS A 58 -11.47 -15.70 -13.00
CA LYS A 58 -10.17 -16.09 -12.44
C LYS A 58 -9.05 -15.18 -12.94
N THR A 59 -8.99 -14.91 -14.25
CA THR A 59 -8.00 -14.00 -14.84
C THR A 59 -8.15 -12.57 -14.32
N ARG A 60 -9.37 -12.04 -14.25
CA ARG A 60 -9.61 -10.68 -13.71
C ARG A 60 -9.23 -10.56 -12.24
N ILE A 61 -9.53 -11.57 -11.42
CA ILE A 61 -9.10 -11.60 -10.02
C ILE A 61 -7.57 -11.66 -9.93
N LEU A 62 -6.90 -12.41 -10.81
CA LEU A 62 -5.45 -12.50 -10.83
C LEU A 62 -4.81 -11.17 -11.24
N ASN A 63 -5.32 -10.50 -12.26
CA ASN A 63 -4.89 -9.16 -12.65
C ASN A 63 -5.11 -8.14 -11.52
N LEU A 64 -6.25 -8.20 -10.83
CA LEU A 64 -6.53 -7.35 -9.67
C LEU A 64 -5.52 -7.58 -8.54
N LYS A 65 -5.11 -8.83 -8.28
CA LYS A 65 -4.07 -9.15 -7.31
C LYS A 65 -2.72 -8.54 -7.71
N VAL A 66 -2.32 -8.70 -8.97
CA VAL A 66 -1.05 -8.15 -9.48
C VAL A 66 -1.05 -6.63 -9.36
N LEU A 67 -2.12 -5.96 -9.78
CA LEU A 67 -2.27 -4.52 -9.63
C LEU A 67 -2.18 -4.06 -8.17
N PHE A 68 -2.82 -4.79 -7.25
CA PHE A 68 -2.76 -4.48 -5.83
C PHE A 68 -1.35 -4.64 -5.24
N VAL A 69 -0.62 -5.70 -5.62
CA VAL A 69 0.78 -5.88 -5.19
C VAL A 69 1.70 -4.80 -5.77
N ALA A 70 1.51 -4.44 -7.05
CA ALA A 70 2.28 -3.37 -7.68
C ALA A 70 2.02 -2.03 -6.96
N ALA A 71 0.76 -1.72 -6.67
CA ALA A 71 0.38 -0.51 -5.95
C ALA A 71 0.95 -0.46 -4.52
N LEU A 72 0.89 -1.58 -3.79
CA LEU A 72 1.54 -1.75 -2.49
C LEU A 72 3.06 -1.48 -2.56
N SER A 73 3.73 -2.03 -3.58
CA SER A 73 5.18 -1.89 -3.75
C SER A 73 5.58 -0.44 -4.06
N ILE A 74 4.82 0.23 -4.93
CA ILE A 74 5.00 1.66 -5.22
C ILE A 74 4.84 2.48 -3.95
N MET A 75 3.80 2.20 -3.17
CA MET A 75 3.51 2.95 -1.95
C MET A 75 4.59 2.75 -0.87
N LEU A 76 5.07 1.53 -0.68
CA LEU A 76 6.23 1.24 0.18
C LEU A 76 7.48 1.97 -0.28
N SER A 77 7.74 2.01 -1.59
CA SER A 77 8.87 2.74 -2.16
C SER A 77 8.78 4.24 -1.86
N ILE A 78 7.60 4.86 -2.06
CA ILE A 78 7.37 6.27 -1.73
C ILE A 78 7.64 6.54 -0.25
N VAL A 79 7.11 5.69 0.63
CA VAL A 79 7.32 5.82 2.08
C VAL A 79 8.81 5.75 2.45
N ALA A 80 9.55 4.79 1.87
CA ALA A 80 10.98 4.66 2.09
C ALA A 80 11.75 5.90 1.60
N HIS A 81 11.40 6.45 0.43
CA HIS A 81 12.03 7.66 -0.10
C HIS A 81 11.74 8.89 0.76
N ILE A 82 10.51 9.04 1.27
CA ILE A 82 10.15 10.13 2.20
C ILE A 82 11.01 10.03 3.47
N ASN A 83 11.09 8.85 4.08
CA ASN A 83 11.89 8.64 5.28
C ASN A 83 13.39 8.92 5.03
N PHE A 84 13.93 8.49 3.89
CA PHE A 84 15.31 8.76 3.52
C PHE A 84 15.58 10.27 3.32
N ALA A 85 14.69 10.96 2.60
CA ALA A 85 14.81 12.40 2.35
C ALA A 85 14.80 13.20 3.65
N ILE A 86 13.98 12.81 4.62
CA ILE A 86 13.87 13.52 5.90
C ILE A 86 15.08 13.24 6.79
N ASN A 87 15.50 11.98 6.90
CA ASN A 87 16.71 11.64 7.68
C ASN A 87 17.97 12.31 7.11
N SER A 88 18.13 12.34 5.79
CA SER A 88 19.27 13.05 5.17
C SER A 88 19.23 14.55 5.41
N LEU A 89 18.05 15.17 5.41
CA LEU A 89 17.88 16.59 5.72
C LEU A 89 18.20 16.91 7.19
N LEU A 90 17.80 16.05 8.13
CA LEU A 90 18.14 16.17 9.55
C LEU A 90 19.66 16.05 9.78
N ILE A 91 20.33 15.09 9.14
CA ILE A 91 21.79 14.93 9.22
C ILE A 91 22.49 16.21 8.70
N MET A 92 22.01 16.77 7.59
CA MET A 92 22.62 17.97 7.01
C MET A 92 22.40 19.23 7.86
N GLN A 93 21.31 19.30 8.63
CA GLN A 93 21.11 20.36 9.63
C GLN A 93 22.08 20.20 10.82
N TRP A 94 22.32 18.97 11.26
CA TRP A 94 23.23 18.69 12.38
C TRP A 94 24.70 18.99 12.05
N LEU A 95 25.13 18.72 10.81
CA LEU A 95 26.49 19.06 10.34
C LEU A 95 26.75 20.56 10.16
N LYS A 96 25.69 21.38 10.10
CA LYS A 96 25.79 22.83 9.91
C LYS A 96 25.70 23.63 11.21
N ALA A 97 25.34 23.00 12.33
CA ALA A 97 25.26 23.59 13.66
C ALA A 97 26.59 23.42 14.42
#